data_AF-A0A4P7VPV8-F1
#
_entry.id   AF-A0A4P7VPV8-F1
#
_cell.length_a   1.000
_cell.length_b   1.000
_cell.length_c   1.000
_cell.angle_alpha   90.00
_cell.angle_beta   90.00
_cell.angle_gamma   90.00
#
_symmetry.space_group_name_H-M   'P 1'
#
loop_
_entity.id
_entity.type
_entity.pdbx_description
1 polymer ?
#
loop_
_entity_poly.entity_id
_entity_poly.type
_entity_poly.pdbx_seq_one_letter_code
_entity_poly.pdbx_strand_id
1 'polypeptide(L)'
;MELIILGKNTKSKGAELERFCRRLFIKLGFKNSTLNFIAAGGNEYDVTAEKIIQQEDGTEVSIPIIAECKAYNKPCEMTHWLKFLGKFHTAQLNNKLAEGYFVALCGVNGNVWGAATPLISTESNIHIIAKDDLIKYVVKEYNLSPIEHIRRIGELYSNRVVDTVDFILYDNQIYWLLRFNSKDFTIIKNDETPLTSKELKKSLPKLSKKSFFNYIDLIEERETQLKISSLRGFILYCALCNCGNCKAEIESTLSKTKMNFTFHDVVSVLKDTKYVSDSLPIKIIQPSSYIAFFRYLFSNLFFPSSIISNDYQTLVNQSFLNEVLLMQGNLVLDTENQEKALFILRCSPSAICNVIYEDTMLVNASRNSILFKSKYHKKFIKNVKLNFLSY
;
A
#
# COMPACT_ATOMS: atom_id res chain seq x y z
N MET A 1 -11.02 -0.13 -8.03
CA MET A 1 -11.07 1.25 -7.55
C MET A 1 -12.48 1.81 -7.74
N GLU A 2 -13.01 2.39 -6.68
CA GLU A 2 -14.32 3.01 -6.57
C GLU A 2 -14.18 4.41 -5.95
N LEU A 3 -15.15 5.29 -6.23
CA LEU A 3 -15.29 6.59 -5.55
C LEU A 3 -16.50 6.52 -4.61
N ILE A 4 -16.24 6.60 -3.31
CA ILE A 4 -17.26 6.51 -2.26
C ILE A 4 -17.54 7.92 -1.73
N ILE A 5 -18.73 8.45 -1.97
CA ILE A 5 -19.16 9.71 -1.36
C ILE A 5 -19.86 9.43 -0.03
N LEU A 6 -19.36 10.07 1.03
CA LEU A 6 -19.93 9.99 2.37
C LEU A 6 -20.55 11.33 2.78
N GLY A 7 -21.52 11.28 3.70
CA GLY A 7 -22.10 12.46 4.32
C GLY A 7 -22.73 12.13 5.67
N LYS A 8 -22.70 13.07 6.62
CA LYS A 8 -23.31 12.94 7.97
C LYS A 8 -24.76 12.42 7.99
N ASN A 9 -25.55 12.66 6.97
CA ASN A 9 -26.90 12.13 6.73
C ASN A 9 -27.15 12.07 5.21
N THR A 10 -28.33 11.60 4.80
CA THR A 10 -28.70 11.50 3.38
C THR A 10 -28.66 12.86 2.68
N LYS A 11 -29.10 13.93 3.37
CA LYS A 11 -29.08 15.29 2.84
C LYS A 11 -27.64 15.77 2.60
N SER A 12 -26.73 15.55 3.55
CA SER A 12 -25.34 15.97 3.40
C SER A 12 -24.55 15.11 2.42
N LYS A 13 -24.90 13.83 2.23
CA LYS A 13 -24.36 13.04 1.12
C LYS A 13 -24.76 13.66 -0.22
N GLY A 14 -26.03 14.06 -0.35
CA GLY A 14 -26.52 14.80 -1.52
C GLY A 14 -25.76 16.10 -1.75
N ALA A 15 -25.55 16.89 -0.68
CA ALA A 15 -24.80 18.15 -0.76
C ALA A 15 -23.29 17.97 -1.10
N GLU A 16 -22.67 16.85 -0.72
CA GLU A 16 -21.31 16.50 -1.16
C GLU A 16 -21.27 16.15 -2.65
N LEU A 17 -22.23 15.33 -3.11
CA LEU A 17 -22.37 15.00 -4.53
C LEU A 17 -22.59 16.25 -5.38
N GLU A 18 -23.48 17.14 -4.95
CA GLU A 18 -23.74 18.43 -5.59
C GLU A 18 -22.46 19.27 -5.70
N ARG A 19 -21.72 19.44 -4.60
CA ARG A 19 -20.44 20.19 -4.62
C ARG A 19 -19.43 19.56 -5.57
N PHE A 20 -19.33 18.24 -5.57
CA PHE A 20 -18.43 17.50 -6.46
C PHE A 20 -18.81 17.72 -7.94
N CYS A 21 -20.07 17.49 -8.30
CA CYS A 21 -20.57 17.68 -9.65
C CYS A 21 -20.42 19.13 -10.12
N ARG A 22 -20.70 20.10 -9.25
CA ARG A 22 -20.52 21.52 -9.58
C ARG A 22 -19.07 21.84 -9.97
N ARG A 23 -18.08 21.34 -9.22
CA ARG A 23 -16.67 21.53 -9.58
C ARG A 23 -16.31 20.85 -10.90
N LEU A 24 -16.78 19.62 -11.10
CA LEU A 24 -16.60 18.90 -12.37
C LEU A 24 -17.14 19.72 -13.54
N PHE A 25 -18.36 20.24 -13.43
CA PHE A 25 -18.99 21.04 -14.48
C PHE A 25 -18.31 22.38 -14.73
N ILE A 26 -17.84 23.07 -13.68
CA ILE A 26 -17.00 24.27 -13.83
C ILE A 26 -15.72 23.94 -14.61
N LYS A 27 -15.07 22.82 -14.30
CA LYS A 27 -13.88 22.33 -15.02
C LYS A 27 -14.15 21.98 -16.49
N LEU A 28 -15.37 21.58 -16.81
CA LEU A 28 -15.82 21.35 -18.19
C LEU A 28 -16.22 22.66 -18.90
N GLY A 29 -16.14 23.81 -18.22
CA GLY A 29 -16.43 25.13 -18.78
C GLY A 29 -17.89 25.57 -18.66
N PHE A 30 -18.71 24.88 -17.86
CA PHE A 30 -20.13 25.22 -17.72
C PHE A 30 -20.33 26.41 -16.77
N LYS A 31 -21.24 27.30 -17.14
CA LYS A 31 -21.68 28.50 -16.42
C LYS A 31 -23.13 28.35 -15.95
N ASN A 32 -23.53 29.19 -14.99
CA ASN A 32 -24.92 29.31 -14.50
C ASN A 32 -25.59 27.99 -14.09
N SER A 33 -24.82 27.06 -13.51
CA SER A 33 -25.31 25.75 -13.11
C SER A 33 -26.42 25.90 -12.05
N THR A 34 -27.68 25.72 -12.45
CA THR A 34 -28.85 25.66 -11.59
C THR A 34 -29.09 24.22 -11.20
N LEU A 35 -29.25 24.00 -9.90
CA LEU A 35 -29.07 22.70 -9.27
C LEU A 35 -30.39 22.33 -8.60
N ASN A 36 -31.07 21.31 -9.14
CA ASN A 36 -32.36 20.87 -8.61
C ASN A 36 -32.18 19.54 -7.85
N PHE A 37 -32.20 19.61 -6.52
CA PHE A 37 -32.13 18.43 -5.69
C PHE A 37 -33.47 17.69 -5.65
N ILE A 38 -33.51 16.45 -6.16
CA ILE A 38 -34.68 15.57 -6.04
C ILE A 38 -34.56 14.79 -4.72
N ALA A 39 -35.52 15.04 -3.82
CA ALA A 39 -35.47 14.72 -2.38
C ALA A 39 -35.38 13.21 -2.00
N ALA A 40 -35.52 12.27 -2.94
CA ALA A 40 -35.52 10.85 -2.63
C ALA A 40 -34.09 10.28 -2.53
N GLY A 41 -33.55 10.19 -1.30
CA GLY A 41 -32.38 9.37 -1.00
C GLY A 41 -31.00 9.99 -1.27
N GLY A 42 -30.91 11.22 -1.79
CA GLY A 42 -29.64 11.96 -1.93
C GLY A 42 -28.61 11.31 -2.87
N ASN A 43 -29.09 10.48 -3.80
CA ASN A 43 -28.27 9.74 -4.77
C ASN A 43 -28.48 10.23 -6.21
N GLU A 44 -29.35 11.22 -6.42
CA GLU A 44 -29.66 11.74 -7.76
C GLU A 44 -29.61 13.26 -7.75
N TYR A 45 -29.26 13.82 -8.90
CA TYR A 45 -29.08 15.25 -9.03
C TYR A 45 -29.17 15.69 -10.49
N ASP A 46 -30.04 16.67 -10.76
CA ASP A 46 -30.25 17.21 -12.11
C ASP A 46 -29.62 18.60 -12.21
N VAL A 47 -28.95 18.87 -13.33
CA VAL A 47 -28.29 20.15 -13.60
C VAL A 47 -28.78 20.72 -14.91
N THR A 48 -29.13 22.00 -14.87
CA THR A 48 -29.23 22.85 -16.04
C THR A 48 -28.10 23.86 -15.99
N ALA A 49 -27.33 23.96 -17.06
CA ALA A 49 -26.22 24.89 -17.16
C ALA A 49 -26.09 25.42 -18.58
N GLU A 50 -25.12 26.29 -18.81
CA GLU A 50 -24.83 26.85 -20.14
C GLU A 50 -23.34 26.77 -20.43
N LYS A 51 -22.98 26.51 -21.67
CA LYS A 51 -21.60 26.55 -22.17
C LYS A 51 -21.51 27.64 -23.20
N ILE A 52 -20.63 28.62 -22.96
CA ILE A 52 -20.44 29.74 -23.87
C ILE A 52 -19.29 29.39 -24.81
N ILE A 53 -19.56 29.39 -26.11
CA ILE A 53 -18.56 29.22 -27.16
C ILE A 53 -18.42 30.54 -27.90
N GLN A 54 -17.18 30.99 -28.07
CA GLN A 54 -16.85 32.10 -28.95
C GLN A 54 -16.74 31.58 -30.38
N GLN A 55 -17.47 32.19 -31.30
CA GLN A 55 -17.37 31.92 -32.72
C GLN A 55 -16.20 32.69 -33.35
N GLU A 56 -15.82 32.29 -34.57
CA GLU A 56 -14.71 32.91 -35.32
C GLU A 56 -14.96 34.40 -35.62
N ASP A 57 -16.22 34.84 -35.65
CA ASP A 57 -16.63 36.23 -35.84
C ASP A 57 -16.65 37.06 -34.53
N GLY A 58 -16.25 36.46 -33.40
CA GLY A 58 -16.24 37.08 -32.08
C GLY A 58 -17.60 37.09 -31.36
N THR A 59 -18.64 36.47 -31.93
CA THR A 59 -19.94 36.33 -31.26
C THR A 59 -19.92 35.21 -30.23
N GLU A 60 -20.69 35.37 -29.15
CA GLU A 60 -20.87 34.34 -28.12
C GLU A 60 -22.17 33.57 -28.36
N VAL A 61 -22.07 32.25 -28.44
CA VAL A 61 -23.23 31.35 -28.46
C VAL A 61 -23.34 30.61 -27.14
N SER A 62 -24.50 30.72 -26.50
CA SER A 62 -24.84 29.94 -25.32
C SER A 62 -25.46 28.60 -25.74
N ILE A 63 -24.78 27.52 -25.36
CA ILE A 63 -25.24 26.16 -25.55
C ILE A 63 -25.88 25.67 -24.25
N PRO A 64 -27.17 25.33 -24.23
CA PRO A 64 -27.82 24.80 -23.04
C PRO A 64 -27.30 23.40 -22.74
N ILE A 65 -27.01 23.16 -21.47
CA ILE A 65 -26.49 21.90 -20.95
C ILE A 65 -27.52 21.29 -20.02
N ILE A 66 -27.83 20.02 -20.21
CA ILE A 66 -28.59 19.21 -19.25
C ILE A 66 -27.71 18.08 -18.76
N ALA A 67 -27.60 17.92 -17.44
CA ALA A 67 -26.91 16.79 -16.86
C ALA A 67 -27.80 16.03 -15.87
N GLU A 68 -27.70 14.70 -15.90
CA GLU A 68 -28.31 13.80 -14.94
C GLU A 68 -27.21 13.07 -14.18
N CYS A 69 -27.09 13.31 -12.89
CA CYS A 69 -26.06 12.73 -12.03
C CYS A 69 -26.67 11.67 -11.11
N LYS A 70 -26.06 10.47 -11.10
CA LYS A 70 -26.48 9.32 -10.30
C LYS A 70 -25.32 8.80 -9.46
N ALA A 71 -25.50 8.74 -8.14
CA ALA A 71 -24.55 8.28 -7.12
C ALA A 71 -25.09 7.08 -6.32
N TYR A 72 -25.67 6.13 -7.04
CA TYR A 72 -26.08 4.84 -6.51
C TYR A 72 -24.88 3.99 -6.11
N ASN A 73 -25.13 2.93 -5.33
CA ASN A 73 -24.15 1.92 -4.96
C ASN A 73 -24.04 0.76 -5.96
N LYS A 74 -24.80 0.84 -7.07
CA LYS A 74 -24.81 -0.12 -8.17
C LYS A 74 -24.72 0.65 -9.49
N PRO A 75 -24.23 0.00 -10.57
CA PRO A 75 -24.23 0.60 -11.88
C PRO A 75 -25.64 1.02 -12.32
N CYS A 76 -25.73 2.13 -13.05
CA CYS A 76 -27.01 2.60 -13.58
C CYS A 76 -27.55 1.64 -14.64
N GLU A 77 -28.84 1.35 -14.54
CA GLU A 77 -29.57 0.49 -15.47
C GLU A 77 -30.27 1.27 -16.59
N MET A 78 -30.79 0.55 -17.59
CA MET A 78 -31.41 1.09 -18.81
C MET A 78 -32.53 2.09 -18.54
N THR A 79 -33.31 1.89 -17.48
CA THR A 79 -34.40 2.80 -17.09
C THR A 79 -33.90 4.20 -16.75
N HIS A 80 -32.71 4.33 -16.15
CA HIS A 80 -32.10 5.64 -15.86
C HIS A 80 -31.62 6.31 -17.14
N TRP A 81 -31.02 5.53 -18.05
CA TRP A 81 -30.55 6.00 -19.34
C TRP A 81 -31.69 6.54 -20.20
N LEU A 82 -32.80 5.81 -20.32
CA LEU A 82 -33.97 6.23 -21.10
C LEU A 82 -34.64 7.48 -20.53
N LYS A 83 -34.69 7.63 -19.20
CA LYS A 83 -35.19 8.86 -18.56
C LYS A 83 -34.32 10.07 -18.90
N PHE A 84 -33.00 9.91 -18.86
CA PHE A 84 -32.06 10.96 -19.28
C PHE A 84 -32.27 11.33 -20.76
N LEU A 85 -32.35 10.35 -21.66
CA LEU A 85 -32.59 10.60 -23.08
C LEU A 85 -33.91 11.34 -23.34
N GLY A 86 -34.98 11.02 -22.60
CA GLY A 86 -36.25 11.76 -22.70
C GLY A 86 -36.13 13.24 -22.31
N LYS A 87 -35.38 13.54 -21.23
CA LYS A 87 -35.10 14.93 -20.82
C LYS A 87 -34.24 15.65 -21.87
N PHE A 88 -33.19 15.00 -22.36
CA PHE A 88 -32.32 15.53 -23.40
C PHE A 88 -33.09 15.84 -24.69
N HIS A 89 -33.92 14.91 -25.16
CA HIS A 89 -34.74 15.11 -26.36
C HIS A 89 -35.69 16.30 -26.21
N THR A 90 -36.31 16.44 -25.03
CA THR A 90 -37.17 17.61 -24.73
C THR A 90 -36.39 18.92 -24.82
N ALA A 91 -35.13 18.95 -24.39
CA ALA A 91 -34.27 20.11 -24.51
C ALA A 91 -33.86 20.41 -25.96
N GLN A 92 -33.59 19.38 -26.74
CA GLN A 92 -33.28 19.52 -28.17
C GLN A 92 -34.45 20.02 -29.01
N LEU A 93 -35.69 19.78 -28.59
CA LEU A 93 -36.86 20.38 -29.22
C LEU A 93 -36.87 21.90 -29.04
N ASN A 94 -36.35 22.41 -27.92
CA ASN A 94 -36.25 23.84 -27.64
C ASN A 94 -34.99 24.48 -28.24
N ASN A 95 -33.86 23.78 -28.20
CA ASN A 95 -32.59 24.24 -28.78
C ASN A 95 -31.80 23.05 -29.34
N LYS A 96 -31.61 22.99 -30.66
CA LYS A 96 -30.92 21.90 -31.34
C LYS A 96 -29.44 21.74 -30.95
N LEU A 97 -28.82 22.79 -30.41
CA LEU A 97 -27.44 22.75 -29.94
C LEU A 97 -27.29 22.16 -28.53
N ALA A 98 -28.40 21.87 -27.83
CA ALA A 98 -28.35 21.39 -26.45
C ALA A 98 -27.44 20.16 -26.31
N GLU A 99 -26.59 20.16 -25.27
CA GLU A 99 -25.74 19.02 -24.91
C GLU A 99 -26.29 18.32 -23.66
N GLY A 100 -26.20 16.98 -23.64
CA GLY A 100 -26.66 16.11 -22.56
C GLY A 100 -25.51 15.36 -21.91
N TYR A 101 -25.43 15.37 -20.57
CA TYR A 101 -24.39 14.69 -19.79
C TYR A 101 -25.01 13.71 -18.79
N PHE A 102 -24.77 12.41 -18.98
CA PHE A 102 -25.16 11.38 -18.03
C PHE A 102 -23.97 11.01 -17.13
N VAL A 103 -24.01 11.40 -15.87
CA VAL A 103 -22.91 11.21 -14.91
C VAL A 103 -23.25 10.07 -13.96
N ALA A 104 -22.50 8.97 -14.01
CA ALA A 104 -22.78 7.77 -13.23
C ALA A 104 -21.58 7.37 -12.34
N LEU A 105 -21.71 7.60 -11.03
CA LEU A 105 -20.61 7.46 -10.07
C LEU A 105 -20.11 6.02 -9.92
N CYS A 106 -21.02 5.06 -9.85
CA CYS A 106 -20.72 3.62 -9.86
C CYS A 106 -20.72 3.02 -11.27
N GLY A 107 -20.69 3.87 -12.30
CA GLY A 107 -20.75 3.46 -13.70
C GLY A 107 -22.14 3.06 -14.18
N VAL A 108 -22.17 2.47 -15.37
CA VAL A 108 -23.39 1.99 -16.04
C VAL A 108 -23.23 0.51 -16.38
N ASN A 109 -24.34 -0.23 -16.49
CA ASN A 109 -24.27 -1.65 -16.82
C ASN A 109 -24.01 -1.90 -18.32
N GLY A 110 -23.76 -3.17 -18.70
CA GLY A 110 -23.45 -3.55 -20.08
C GLY A 110 -24.55 -3.22 -21.08
N ASN A 111 -25.82 -3.26 -20.67
CA ASN A 111 -26.94 -2.89 -21.54
C ASN A 111 -26.90 -1.40 -21.87
N VAL A 112 -26.68 -0.54 -20.86
CA VAL A 112 -26.56 0.91 -21.08
C VAL A 112 -25.36 1.22 -21.98
N TRP A 113 -24.21 0.59 -21.74
CA TRP A 113 -23.06 0.76 -22.64
C TRP A 113 -23.37 0.35 -24.07
N GLY A 114 -23.96 -0.83 -24.27
CA GLY A 114 -24.34 -1.31 -25.61
C GLY A 114 -25.29 -0.37 -26.35
N ALA A 115 -26.23 0.27 -25.64
CA ALA A 115 -27.15 1.24 -26.23
C ALA A 115 -26.52 2.63 -26.44
N ALA A 116 -25.63 3.06 -25.55
CA ALA A 116 -25.04 4.39 -25.58
C ALA A 116 -23.89 4.52 -26.56
N THR A 117 -23.09 3.46 -26.76
CA THR A 117 -21.89 3.51 -27.63
C THR A 117 -22.19 3.97 -29.06
N PRO A 118 -23.20 3.41 -29.78
CA PRO A 118 -23.54 3.90 -31.11
C PRO A 118 -23.96 5.37 -31.08
N LEU A 119 -24.80 5.73 -30.11
CA LEU A 119 -25.35 7.08 -29.97
C LEU A 119 -24.25 8.12 -29.75
N ILE A 120 -23.33 7.89 -28.81
CA ILE A 120 -22.22 8.80 -28.49
C ILE A 120 -21.21 8.88 -29.64
N SER A 121 -21.08 7.80 -30.44
CA SER A 121 -20.19 7.81 -31.61
C SER A 121 -20.73 8.62 -32.79
N THR A 122 -22.06 8.76 -32.89
CA THR A 122 -22.73 9.48 -33.99
C THR A 122 -23.18 10.89 -33.59
N GLU A 123 -23.57 11.08 -32.34
CA GLU A 123 -24.12 12.33 -31.80
C GLU A 123 -23.10 12.99 -30.88
N SER A 124 -22.52 14.12 -31.30
CA SER A 124 -21.49 14.83 -30.54
C SER A 124 -22.00 15.56 -29.29
N ASN A 125 -23.33 15.62 -29.11
CA ASN A 125 -24.02 16.38 -28.07
C ASN A 125 -24.48 15.49 -26.91
N ILE A 126 -24.19 14.18 -26.90
CA ILE A 126 -24.51 13.28 -25.81
C ILE A 126 -23.22 12.71 -25.21
N HIS A 127 -23.10 12.81 -23.90
CA HIS A 127 -21.90 12.41 -23.17
C HIS A 127 -22.25 11.51 -21.98
N ILE A 128 -21.42 10.49 -21.75
CA ILE A 128 -21.42 9.71 -20.52
C ILE A 128 -20.13 10.01 -19.77
N ILE A 129 -20.26 10.38 -18.49
CA ILE A 129 -19.14 10.47 -17.55
C ILE A 129 -19.30 9.33 -16.55
N ALA A 130 -18.50 8.28 -16.72
CA ALA A 130 -18.60 7.07 -15.92
C ALA A 130 -17.53 7.04 -14.80
N LYS A 131 -17.52 5.95 -14.03
CA LYS A 131 -16.63 5.74 -12.89
C LYS A 131 -15.16 6.08 -13.19
N ASP A 132 -14.64 5.62 -14.32
CA ASP A 132 -13.21 5.75 -14.63
C ASP A 132 -12.84 7.20 -15.00
N ASP A 133 -13.75 7.94 -15.63
CA ASP A 133 -13.58 9.36 -15.95
C ASP A 133 -13.57 10.21 -14.67
N LEU A 134 -14.48 9.90 -13.74
CA LEU A 134 -14.56 10.56 -12.44
C LEU A 134 -13.32 10.31 -11.59
N ILE A 135 -12.79 9.08 -11.63
CA ILE A 135 -11.53 8.73 -10.99
C ILE A 135 -10.38 9.57 -11.55
N LYS A 136 -10.25 9.67 -12.88
CA LYS A 136 -9.21 10.48 -13.53
C LYS A 136 -9.33 11.95 -13.14
N TYR A 137 -10.56 12.46 -13.10
CA TYR A 137 -10.84 13.81 -12.63
C TYR A 137 -10.40 14.02 -11.18
N VAL A 138 -10.78 13.14 -10.26
CA VAL A 138 -10.42 13.22 -8.83
C VAL A 138 -8.92 13.19 -8.63
N VAL A 139 -8.21 12.28 -9.31
CA VAL A 139 -6.73 12.21 -9.24
C VAL A 139 -6.09 13.52 -9.65
N LYS A 140 -6.55 14.12 -10.76
CA LYS A 140 -6.02 15.40 -11.25
C LYS A 140 -6.40 16.58 -10.37
N GLU A 141 -7.64 16.64 -9.89
CA GLU A 141 -8.18 17.75 -9.11
C GLU A 141 -7.52 17.87 -7.73
N TYR A 142 -7.27 16.73 -7.09
CA TYR A 142 -6.69 16.67 -5.75
C TYR A 142 -5.17 16.42 -5.73
N ASN A 143 -4.54 16.36 -6.91
CA ASN A 143 -3.12 16.05 -7.10
C ASN A 143 -2.71 14.77 -6.36
N LEU A 144 -3.45 13.69 -6.59
CA LEU A 144 -3.31 12.44 -5.84
C LEU A 144 -2.11 11.63 -6.34
N SER A 145 -1.38 11.03 -5.40
CA SER A 145 -0.24 10.17 -5.70
C SER A 145 -0.64 8.88 -6.42
N PRO A 146 0.30 8.21 -7.12
CA PRO A 146 0.04 6.93 -7.77
C PRO A 146 -0.42 5.85 -6.79
N ILE A 147 -1.36 5.00 -7.20
CA ILE A 147 -1.93 3.94 -6.37
C ILE A 147 -0.85 3.00 -5.81
N GLU A 148 0.15 2.64 -6.62
CA GLU A 148 1.23 1.75 -6.21
C GLU A 148 2.10 2.36 -5.10
N HIS A 149 2.24 3.68 -5.07
CA HIS A 149 2.92 4.39 -3.97
C HIS A 149 2.12 4.29 -2.68
N ILE A 150 0.81 4.51 -2.75
CA ILE A 150 -0.10 4.40 -1.61
C ILE A 150 -0.17 2.97 -1.06
N ARG A 151 -0.17 1.94 -1.93
CA ARG A 151 -0.09 0.53 -1.51
C ARG A 151 1.17 0.27 -0.70
N ARG A 152 2.33 0.73 -1.20
CA ARG A 152 3.62 0.60 -0.49
C ARG A 152 3.60 1.28 0.86
N ILE A 153 2.95 2.44 1.01
CA ILE A 153 2.78 3.08 2.33
C ILE A 153 2.02 2.13 3.27
N GLY A 154 0.90 1.55 2.85
CA GLY A 154 0.16 0.58 3.66
C GLY A 154 1.00 -0.64 4.09
N GLU A 155 1.83 -1.15 3.18
CA GLU A 155 2.73 -2.29 3.39
C GLU A 155 3.99 -1.94 4.21
N LEU A 156 4.40 -0.67 4.25
CA LEU A 156 5.52 -0.22 5.08
C LEU A 156 5.14 -0.18 6.57
N TYR A 157 3.91 0.22 6.86
CA TYR A 157 3.39 0.29 8.22
C TYR A 157 2.89 -1.07 8.73
N SER A 158 2.37 -1.92 7.84
CA SER A 158 1.86 -3.24 8.20
C SER A 158 2.42 -4.32 7.28
N ASN A 159 2.66 -5.53 7.80
CA ASN A 159 3.02 -6.68 6.97
C ASN A 159 1.82 -7.29 6.21
N ARG A 160 0.74 -6.52 6.02
CA ARG A 160 -0.50 -6.97 5.38
C ARG A 160 -0.48 -6.62 3.91
N VAL A 161 -0.92 -7.56 3.08
CA VAL A 161 -1.10 -7.33 1.64
C VAL A 161 -2.35 -6.48 1.41
N VAL A 162 -2.22 -5.43 0.61
CA VAL A 162 -3.35 -4.57 0.25
C VAL A 162 -4.12 -5.20 -0.93
N ASP A 163 -5.35 -5.62 -0.68
CA ASP A 163 -6.25 -6.19 -1.67
C ASP A 163 -6.75 -5.09 -2.63
N THR A 164 -7.47 -4.11 -2.10
CA THR A 164 -8.07 -3.04 -2.92
C THR A 164 -7.74 -1.65 -2.39
N VAL A 165 -7.71 -0.70 -3.32
CA VAL A 165 -7.51 0.72 -3.07
C VAL A 165 -8.64 1.50 -3.73
N ASP A 166 -9.32 2.33 -2.94
CA ASP A 166 -10.48 3.11 -3.34
C ASP A 166 -10.40 4.54 -2.79
N PHE A 167 -11.27 5.42 -3.28
CA PHE A 167 -11.36 6.80 -2.82
C PHE A 167 -12.58 7.02 -1.94
N ILE A 168 -12.41 7.90 -0.97
CA ILE A 168 -13.50 8.43 -0.15
C ILE A 168 -13.51 9.94 -0.27
N LEU A 169 -14.64 10.48 -0.73
CA LEU A 169 -14.90 11.91 -0.71
C LEU A 169 -15.82 12.22 0.48
N TYR A 170 -15.33 13.06 1.40
CA TYR A 170 -16.08 13.51 2.55
C TYR A 170 -15.64 14.92 2.96
N ASP A 171 -16.60 15.81 3.16
CA ASP A 171 -16.36 17.21 3.55
C ASP A 171 -15.33 17.90 2.66
N ASN A 172 -15.52 17.75 1.34
CA ASN A 172 -14.60 18.26 0.33
C ASN A 172 -13.15 17.74 0.36
N GLN A 173 -12.86 16.72 1.16
CA GLN A 173 -11.55 16.09 1.24
C GLN A 173 -11.57 14.68 0.65
N ILE A 174 -10.46 14.31 -0.01
CA ILE A 174 -10.23 12.95 -0.50
C ILE A 174 -9.36 12.19 0.49
N TYR A 175 -9.78 10.96 0.74
CA TYR A 175 -9.03 9.96 1.49
C TYR A 175 -8.86 8.70 0.63
N TRP A 176 -7.75 8.03 0.82
CA TRP A 176 -7.49 6.69 0.32
C TRP A 176 -8.05 5.65 1.29
N LEU A 177 -8.87 4.74 0.78
CA LEU A 177 -9.34 3.55 1.48
C LEU A 177 -8.53 2.35 1.01
N LEU A 178 -7.74 1.77 1.92
CA LEU A 178 -7.01 0.53 1.67
C LEU A 178 -7.74 -0.59 2.39
N ARG A 179 -8.07 -1.65 1.66
CA ARG A 179 -8.66 -2.87 2.23
C ARG A 179 -7.63 -3.99 2.17
N PHE A 180 -7.43 -4.66 3.29
CA PHE A 180 -6.55 -5.84 3.36
C PHE A 180 -7.35 -7.12 3.09
N ASN A 181 -8.63 -7.11 3.42
CA ASN A 181 -9.59 -8.18 3.15
C ASN A 181 -11.02 -7.63 3.24
N SER A 182 -12.02 -8.51 3.28
CA SER A 182 -13.44 -8.13 3.36
C SER A 182 -13.85 -7.41 4.66
N LYS A 183 -13.03 -7.48 5.72
CA LYS A 183 -13.34 -6.91 7.05
C LYS A 183 -12.37 -5.82 7.50
N ASP A 184 -11.10 -5.95 7.14
CA ASP A 184 -10.01 -5.10 7.64
C ASP A 184 -9.67 -3.99 6.63
N PHE A 185 -9.61 -2.76 7.11
CA PHE A 185 -9.30 -1.60 6.29
C PHE A 185 -8.53 -0.54 7.06
N THR A 186 -7.87 0.36 6.33
CA THR A 186 -7.27 1.57 6.87
C THR A 186 -7.52 2.75 5.94
N ILE A 187 -7.29 3.97 6.46
CA ILE A 187 -7.50 5.21 5.72
C ILE A 187 -6.20 6.01 5.71
N ILE A 188 -5.81 6.48 4.52
CA ILE A 188 -4.68 7.39 4.33
C ILE A 188 -5.22 8.71 3.79
N LYS A 189 -4.74 9.84 4.33
CA LYS A 189 -5.11 11.18 3.87
C LYS A 189 -4.49 11.49 2.50
N ASN A 190 -4.93 12.58 1.87
CA ASN A 190 -4.33 13.04 0.61
C ASN A 190 -2.81 13.35 0.75
N ASP A 191 -2.40 13.86 1.91
CA ASP A 191 -0.99 14.15 2.23
C ASP A 191 -0.16 12.89 2.58
N GLU A 192 -0.67 11.71 2.24
CA GLU A 192 -0.01 10.42 2.44
C GLU A 192 0.13 9.98 3.90
N THR A 193 -0.47 10.72 4.85
CA THR A 193 -0.43 10.35 6.27
C THR A 193 -1.54 9.36 6.64
N PRO A 194 -1.22 8.23 7.30
CA PRO A 194 -2.26 7.34 7.84
C PRO A 194 -3.11 8.05 8.89
N LEU A 195 -4.41 7.81 8.90
CA LEU A 195 -5.25 8.24 10.01
C LEU A 195 -5.01 7.35 11.23
N THR A 196 -5.03 7.96 12.41
CA THR A 196 -5.13 7.23 13.67
C THR A 196 -6.59 6.86 13.96
N SER A 197 -6.80 5.87 14.84
CA SER A 197 -8.11 5.47 15.37
C SER A 197 -8.87 6.65 16.00
N LYS A 198 -8.14 7.58 16.63
CA LYS A 198 -8.71 8.80 17.22
C LYS A 198 -9.18 9.79 16.16
N GLU A 199 -8.39 9.99 15.11
CA GLU A 199 -8.76 10.88 14.00
C GLU A 199 -9.91 10.29 13.17
N LEU A 200 -9.91 8.98 12.90
CA LEU A 200 -11.00 8.33 12.16
C LEU A 200 -12.36 8.61 12.82
N LYS A 201 -12.45 8.48 14.15
CA LYS A 201 -13.69 8.75 14.91
C LYS A 201 -14.16 10.20 14.77
N LYS A 202 -13.25 11.15 14.56
CA LYS A 202 -13.56 12.58 14.37
C LYS A 202 -13.91 12.89 12.91
N SER A 203 -13.05 12.50 11.99
CA SER A 203 -13.11 12.88 10.58
C SER A 203 -14.12 12.06 9.80
N LEU A 204 -14.30 10.77 10.13
CA LEU A 204 -15.07 9.82 9.33
C LEU A 204 -16.00 8.93 10.18
N PRO A 205 -16.86 9.49 11.05
CA PRO A 205 -17.66 8.74 12.05
C PRO A 205 -18.70 7.77 11.45
N LYS A 206 -18.91 7.77 10.14
CA LYS A 206 -19.82 6.85 9.44
C LYS A 206 -19.16 5.64 8.82
N LEU A 207 -17.85 5.67 8.59
CA LEU A 207 -17.13 4.49 8.12
C LEU A 207 -17.08 3.40 9.19
N SER A 208 -17.02 3.79 10.46
CA SER A 208 -17.14 2.87 11.60
C SER A 208 -18.49 2.15 11.72
N LYS A 209 -19.49 2.51 10.89
CA LYS A 209 -20.85 1.96 10.93
C LYS A 209 -21.24 1.14 9.69
N LYS A 210 -20.35 0.96 8.72
CA LYS A 210 -20.59 0.10 7.54
C LYS A 210 -20.01 -1.31 7.76
N SER A 211 -20.29 -2.24 6.83
CA SER A 211 -19.86 -3.65 6.83
C SER A 211 -18.34 -3.90 6.81
N PHE A 212 -17.53 -2.87 7.01
CA PHE A 212 -16.10 -2.98 7.27
C PHE A 212 -15.94 -2.96 8.78
N PHE A 213 -15.58 -4.10 9.36
CA PHE A 213 -15.72 -4.29 10.79
C PHE A 213 -14.50 -3.77 11.57
N ASN A 214 -13.32 -3.84 10.96
CA ASN A 214 -12.07 -3.63 11.69
C ASN A 214 -11.24 -2.53 11.03
N TYR A 215 -11.17 -1.40 11.72
CA TYR A 215 -10.20 -0.38 11.39
C TYR A 215 -8.80 -0.79 11.87
N ILE A 216 -7.83 -0.71 10.98
CA ILE A 216 -6.42 -0.94 11.28
C ILE A 216 -5.72 0.42 11.37
N ASP A 217 -5.29 0.77 12.57
CA ASP A 217 -4.43 1.91 12.80
C ASP A 217 -2.99 1.52 12.44
N LEU A 218 -2.54 2.00 11.27
CA LEU A 218 -1.23 1.69 10.73
C LEU A 218 -0.09 2.16 11.64
N ILE A 219 -0.26 3.27 12.35
CA ILE A 219 0.77 3.81 13.24
C ILE A 219 0.90 2.90 14.46
N GLU A 220 -0.22 2.56 15.09
CA GLU A 220 -0.24 1.65 16.25
C GLU A 220 0.26 0.23 15.89
N GLU A 221 -0.11 -0.28 14.72
CA GLU A 221 0.35 -1.58 14.25
C GLU A 221 1.86 -1.58 14.00
N ARG A 222 2.40 -0.51 13.40
CA ARG A 222 3.84 -0.35 13.18
C ARG A 222 4.60 -0.27 14.51
N GLU A 223 4.12 0.52 15.46
CA GLU A 223 4.71 0.63 16.79
C GLU A 223 4.73 -0.73 17.52
N THR A 224 3.62 -1.47 17.43
CA THR A 224 3.51 -2.81 18.01
C THR A 224 4.51 -3.79 17.36
N GLN A 225 4.64 -3.77 16.03
CA GLN A 225 5.60 -4.60 15.31
C GLN A 225 7.05 -4.26 15.68
N LEU A 226 7.39 -2.97 15.75
CA LEU A 226 8.72 -2.52 16.16
C LEU A 226 9.03 -2.92 17.61
N LYS A 227 8.05 -2.82 18.52
CA LYS A 227 8.18 -3.29 19.90
C LYS A 227 8.49 -4.79 19.96
N ILE A 228 7.71 -5.62 19.25
CA ILE A 228 7.93 -7.07 19.22
C ILE A 228 9.30 -7.42 18.60
N SER A 229 9.66 -6.77 17.48
CA SER A 229 10.96 -6.95 16.83
C SER A 229 12.13 -6.59 17.76
N SER A 230 11.98 -5.51 18.53
CA SER A 230 12.98 -5.07 19.51
C SER A 230 13.09 -6.04 20.69
N LEU A 231 11.96 -6.54 21.21
CA LEU A 231 11.93 -7.56 22.26
C LEU A 231 12.58 -8.87 21.81
N ARG A 232 12.27 -9.35 20.61
CA ARG A 232 12.92 -10.54 20.03
C ARG A 232 14.42 -10.35 19.85
N GLY A 233 14.83 -9.18 19.34
CA GLY A 233 16.24 -8.80 19.23
C GLY A 233 16.94 -8.83 20.59
N PHE A 234 16.30 -8.30 21.63
CA PHE A 234 16.83 -8.30 22.99
C PHE A 234 16.95 -9.72 23.57
N ILE A 235 15.95 -10.58 23.34
CA ILE A 235 16.00 -11.99 23.76
C ILE A 235 17.17 -12.72 23.08
N LEU A 236 17.36 -12.53 21.78
CA LEU A 236 18.48 -13.09 21.04
C LEU A 236 19.83 -12.56 21.55
N TYR A 237 19.91 -11.27 21.87
CA TYR A 237 21.08 -10.68 22.52
C TYR A 237 21.37 -11.33 23.88
N CYS A 238 20.36 -11.51 24.73
CA CYS A 238 20.52 -12.19 26.02
C CYS A 238 21.03 -13.62 25.87
N ALA A 239 20.53 -14.34 24.85
CA ALA A 239 20.96 -15.69 24.54
C ALA A 239 22.43 -15.74 24.06
N LEU A 240 22.82 -14.85 23.13
CA LEU A 240 24.18 -14.81 22.57
C LEU A 240 25.23 -14.33 23.57
N CYS A 241 24.89 -13.33 24.38
CA CYS A 241 25.81 -12.74 25.36
C CYS A 241 25.76 -13.42 26.73
N ASN A 242 24.98 -14.50 26.88
CA ASN A 242 24.82 -15.25 28.13
C ASN A 242 24.42 -14.36 29.34
N CYS A 243 23.58 -13.35 29.10
CA CYS A 243 23.06 -12.45 30.14
C CYS A 243 21.56 -12.66 30.43
N GLY A 244 21.05 -13.84 30.06
CA GLY A 244 19.66 -14.27 30.25
C GLY A 244 19.49 -15.39 31.28
N ASN A 245 20.38 -15.53 32.27
CA ASN A 245 20.34 -16.70 33.15
C ASN A 245 19.23 -16.62 34.21
N CYS A 246 18.97 -15.42 34.72
CA CYS A 246 17.93 -15.17 35.70
C CYS A 246 17.27 -13.80 35.52
N LYS A 247 16.17 -13.56 36.25
CA LYS A 247 15.42 -12.29 36.22
C LYS A 247 16.31 -11.07 36.50
N ALA A 248 17.16 -11.14 37.52
CA ALA A 248 18.00 -10.02 37.94
C ALA A 248 19.03 -9.61 36.86
N GLU A 249 19.61 -10.57 36.13
CA GLU A 249 20.50 -10.29 35.01
C GLU A 249 19.78 -9.60 33.85
N ILE A 250 18.57 -10.06 33.53
CA ILE A 250 17.76 -9.47 32.47
C ILE A 250 17.37 -8.03 32.83
N GLU A 251 16.91 -7.78 34.07
CA GLU A 251 16.57 -6.44 34.54
C GLU A 251 17.79 -5.50 34.55
N SER A 252 18.95 -5.99 34.98
CA SER A 252 20.21 -5.23 34.90
C SER A 252 20.55 -4.87 33.45
N THR A 253 20.38 -5.81 32.53
CA THR A 253 20.69 -5.61 31.10
C THR A 253 19.70 -4.64 30.43
N LEU A 254 18.40 -4.74 30.76
CA LEU A 254 17.38 -3.77 30.32
C LEU A 254 17.73 -2.35 30.73
N SER A 255 18.19 -2.15 31.98
CA SER A 255 18.59 -0.83 32.49
C SER A 255 19.75 -0.21 31.70
N LYS A 256 20.70 -1.04 31.23
CA LYS A 256 21.87 -0.60 30.46
C LYS A 256 21.53 -0.25 29.01
N THR A 257 20.56 -0.95 28.42
CA THR A 257 20.18 -0.79 27.00
C THR A 257 19.23 0.38 26.76
N LYS A 258 18.74 1.04 27.82
CA LYS A 258 17.76 2.15 27.77
C LYS A 258 16.47 1.80 27.02
N MET A 259 16.12 0.50 26.96
CA MET A 259 14.86 0.07 26.36
C MET A 259 13.73 0.25 27.35
N ASN A 260 12.57 0.71 26.87
CA ASN A 260 11.36 0.85 27.67
C ASN A 260 10.59 -0.48 27.74
N PHE A 261 11.27 -1.55 28.16
CA PHE A 261 10.69 -2.89 28.32
C PHE A 261 10.81 -3.36 29.75
N THR A 262 9.85 -4.18 30.17
CA THR A 262 9.86 -4.84 31.46
C THR A 262 10.29 -6.31 31.31
N PHE A 263 10.70 -6.95 32.41
CA PHE A 263 10.93 -8.39 32.41
C PHE A 263 9.68 -9.17 31.97
N HIS A 264 8.49 -8.69 32.31
CA HIS A 264 7.23 -9.30 31.89
C HIS A 264 7.05 -9.26 30.35
N ASP A 265 7.40 -8.15 29.70
CA ASP A 265 7.39 -8.05 28.23
C ASP A 265 8.35 -9.06 27.57
N VAL A 266 9.51 -9.31 28.19
CA VAL A 266 10.48 -10.29 27.70
C VAL A 266 9.90 -11.70 27.78
N VAL A 267 9.36 -12.08 28.94
CA VAL A 267 8.78 -13.42 29.14
C VAL A 267 7.57 -13.67 28.25
N SER A 268 6.74 -12.66 27.99
CA SER A 268 5.56 -12.82 27.14
C SER A 268 5.92 -13.11 25.68
N VAL A 269 7.05 -12.59 25.18
CA VAL A 269 7.53 -12.82 23.80
C VAL A 269 8.49 -14.01 23.71
N LEU A 270 9.10 -14.45 24.82
CA LEU A 270 10.09 -15.53 24.85
C LEU A 270 9.59 -16.81 24.20
N LYS A 271 8.36 -17.23 24.53
CA LYS A 271 7.76 -18.48 24.00
C LYS A 271 7.62 -18.50 22.48
N ASP A 272 7.42 -17.33 21.88
CA ASP A 272 7.23 -17.18 20.44
C ASP A 272 8.53 -16.80 19.71
N THR A 273 9.65 -16.72 20.43
CA THR A 273 10.96 -16.36 19.87
C THR A 273 11.67 -17.62 19.39
N LYS A 274 12.00 -17.67 18.09
CA LYS A 274 12.69 -18.81 17.49
C LYS A 274 14.17 -18.87 17.88
N TYR A 275 14.74 -20.08 17.86
CA TYR A 275 16.17 -20.38 18.08
C TYR A 275 16.71 -20.05 19.48
N VAL A 276 15.82 -19.87 20.45
CA VAL A 276 16.17 -19.72 21.86
C VAL A 276 15.33 -20.65 22.71
N SER A 277 15.78 -20.96 23.93
CA SER A 277 14.95 -21.66 24.92
C SER A 277 13.68 -20.87 25.24
N ASP A 278 12.60 -21.58 25.52
CA ASP A 278 11.29 -21.03 25.88
C ASP A 278 11.19 -20.66 27.38
N SER A 279 12.24 -20.96 28.15
CA SER A 279 12.37 -20.66 29.57
C SER A 279 13.76 -20.13 29.92
N LEU A 280 13.89 -19.60 31.14
CA LEU A 280 15.20 -19.29 31.72
C LEU A 280 15.97 -20.58 32.04
N PRO A 281 17.31 -20.61 31.87
CA PRO A 281 18.15 -19.57 31.26
C PRO A 281 17.89 -19.44 29.75
N ILE A 282 17.88 -18.21 29.23
CA ILE A 282 17.75 -17.96 27.78
C ILE A 282 19.03 -18.38 27.09
N LYS A 283 18.98 -19.41 26.24
CA LYS A 283 20.13 -19.94 25.50
C LYS A 283 19.78 -20.15 24.04
N ILE A 284 20.78 -20.06 23.16
CA ILE A 284 20.61 -20.40 21.75
C ILE A 284 20.34 -21.90 21.61
N ILE A 285 19.32 -22.23 20.82
CA ILE A 285 19.08 -23.60 20.35
C ILE A 285 19.81 -23.75 19.01
N GLN A 286 20.60 -24.82 18.87
CA GLN A 286 21.35 -25.10 17.66
C GLN A 286 20.41 -25.08 16.44
N PRO A 287 20.64 -24.21 15.44
CA PRO A 287 19.75 -24.11 14.30
C PRO A 287 19.97 -25.29 13.34
N SER A 288 18.88 -25.75 12.71
CA SER A 288 18.95 -26.74 11.62
C SER A 288 19.42 -26.13 10.29
N SER A 289 19.26 -24.82 10.11
CA SER A 289 19.86 -24.04 9.05
C SER A 289 20.41 -22.73 9.61
N TYR A 290 21.70 -22.50 9.40
CA TYR A 290 22.36 -21.27 9.80
C TYR A 290 21.86 -20.07 8.99
N ILE A 291 21.58 -20.24 7.69
CA ILE A 291 20.99 -19.17 6.87
C ILE A 291 19.65 -18.73 7.43
N ALA A 292 18.76 -19.67 7.78
CA ALA A 292 17.46 -19.35 8.35
C ALA A 292 17.59 -18.65 9.73
N PHE A 293 18.56 -19.08 10.54
CA PHE A 293 18.89 -18.41 11.81
C PHE A 293 19.33 -16.97 11.59
N PHE A 294 20.33 -16.72 10.73
CA PHE A 294 20.85 -15.36 10.51
C PHE A 294 19.80 -14.44 9.85
N ARG A 295 18.98 -14.96 8.93
CA ARG A 295 17.82 -14.20 8.41
C ARG A 295 16.87 -13.79 9.52
N TYR A 296 16.57 -14.69 10.46
CA TYR A 296 15.74 -14.37 11.60
C TYR A 296 16.41 -13.36 12.55
N LEU A 297 17.69 -13.56 12.88
CA LEU A 297 18.47 -12.65 13.72
C LEU A 297 18.44 -11.21 13.18
N PHE A 298 18.72 -11.03 11.89
CA PHE A 298 18.79 -9.70 11.26
C PHE A 298 17.42 -9.13 10.85
N SER A 299 16.34 -9.92 10.91
CA SER A 299 14.97 -9.39 10.80
C SER A 299 14.49 -8.67 12.07
N ASN A 300 15.25 -8.78 13.16
CA ASN A 300 14.99 -8.15 14.45
C ASN A 300 16.04 -7.08 14.77
N LEU A 301 15.81 -6.30 15.83
CA LEU A 301 16.80 -5.33 16.30
C LEU A 301 18.10 -6.05 16.70
N PHE A 302 19.19 -5.75 16.00
CA PHE A 302 20.49 -6.35 16.25
C PHE A 302 21.33 -5.49 17.20
N PHE A 303 21.93 -6.12 18.21
CA PHE A 303 22.77 -5.46 19.20
C PHE A 303 24.25 -5.64 18.82
N PRO A 304 25.03 -4.56 18.63
CA PRO A 304 26.43 -4.66 18.22
C PRO A 304 27.29 -5.52 19.14
N SER A 305 27.03 -5.48 20.46
CA SER A 305 27.72 -6.31 21.45
C SER A 305 27.53 -7.82 21.23
N SER A 306 26.53 -8.25 20.45
CA SER A 306 26.35 -9.66 20.10
C SER A 306 27.51 -10.18 19.23
N ILE A 307 28.13 -9.32 18.41
CA ILE A 307 29.20 -9.71 17.48
C ILE A 307 30.40 -10.29 18.25
N ILE A 308 30.76 -9.66 19.36
CA ILE A 308 31.92 -10.08 20.18
C ILE A 308 31.61 -11.29 21.08
N SER A 309 30.36 -11.75 21.11
CA SER A 309 29.98 -12.88 21.94
C SER A 309 30.54 -14.20 21.39
N ASN A 310 30.95 -15.09 22.29
CA ASN A 310 31.48 -16.39 21.91
C ASN A 310 30.46 -17.22 21.13
N ASP A 311 29.18 -17.14 21.50
CA ASP A 311 28.10 -17.91 20.86
C ASP A 311 27.86 -17.41 19.43
N TYR A 312 27.89 -16.10 19.18
CA TYR A 312 27.84 -15.58 17.81
C TYR A 312 29.04 -16.06 16.98
N GLN A 313 30.25 -15.96 17.54
CA GLN A 313 31.49 -16.34 16.83
C GLN A 313 31.55 -17.84 16.49
N THR A 314 30.96 -18.69 17.33
CA THR A 314 30.86 -20.14 17.10
C THR A 314 29.75 -20.53 16.11
N LEU A 315 28.70 -19.72 15.98
CA LEU A 315 27.67 -19.89 14.95
C LEU A 315 28.18 -19.51 13.55
N VAL A 316 29.10 -18.54 13.43
CA VAL A 316 29.80 -18.23 12.18
C VAL A 316 30.96 -19.22 11.98
N ASN A 317 30.62 -20.41 11.50
CA ASN A 317 31.54 -21.54 11.34
C ASN A 317 31.53 -22.10 9.90
N GLN A 318 32.32 -23.15 9.68
CA GLN A 318 32.45 -23.79 8.37
C GLN A 318 31.12 -24.32 7.82
N SER A 319 30.24 -24.86 8.67
CA SER A 319 28.93 -25.35 8.26
C SER A 319 28.06 -24.22 7.72
N PHE A 320 28.07 -23.06 8.38
CA PHE A 320 27.41 -21.85 7.86
C PHE A 320 27.99 -21.40 6.52
N LEU A 321 29.32 -21.34 6.39
CA LEU A 321 29.94 -20.98 5.11
C LEU A 321 29.55 -21.96 4.00
N ASN A 322 29.52 -23.26 4.28
CA ASN A 322 29.11 -24.27 3.29
C ASN A 322 27.64 -24.09 2.85
N GLU A 323 26.72 -23.76 3.78
CA GLU A 323 25.34 -23.41 3.42
C GLU A 323 25.29 -22.19 2.48
N VAL A 324 26.06 -21.14 2.79
CA VAL A 324 26.15 -19.94 1.95
C VAL A 324 26.67 -20.28 0.56
N LEU A 325 27.77 -21.02 0.46
CA LEU A 325 28.37 -21.40 -0.82
C LEU A 325 27.41 -22.24 -1.69
N LEU A 326 26.66 -23.15 -1.06
CA LEU A 326 25.64 -23.94 -1.74
C LEU A 326 24.50 -23.06 -2.26
N MET A 327 23.98 -22.15 -1.42
CA MET A 327 22.93 -21.20 -1.80
C MET A 327 23.37 -20.26 -2.93
N GLN A 328 24.64 -19.83 -2.95
CA GLN A 328 25.21 -19.01 -4.02
C GLN A 328 25.55 -19.81 -5.30
N GLY A 329 24.87 -20.92 -5.54
CA GLY A 329 25.01 -21.74 -6.74
C GLY A 329 26.20 -22.67 -6.73
N ASN A 330 26.47 -23.31 -5.57
CA ASN A 330 27.59 -24.25 -5.36
C ASN A 330 28.97 -23.63 -5.62
N LEU A 331 29.20 -22.43 -5.09
CA LEU A 331 30.48 -21.73 -5.23
C LEU A 331 31.61 -22.52 -4.55
N VAL A 332 32.71 -22.77 -5.27
CA VAL A 332 33.88 -23.46 -4.71
C VAL A 332 34.98 -22.46 -4.39
N LEU A 333 35.40 -22.43 -3.12
CA LEU A 333 36.53 -21.64 -2.63
C LEU A 333 37.67 -22.58 -2.20
N ASP A 334 38.92 -22.18 -2.43
CA ASP A 334 40.08 -22.83 -1.83
C ASP A 334 40.17 -22.52 -0.32
N THR A 335 40.96 -23.28 0.42
CA THR A 335 41.07 -23.19 1.89
C THR A 335 41.43 -21.78 2.36
N GLU A 336 42.39 -21.12 1.71
CA GLU A 336 42.82 -19.76 2.06
C GLU A 336 41.66 -18.76 1.93
N ASN A 337 40.88 -18.84 0.85
CA ASN A 337 39.72 -17.97 0.64
C ASN A 337 38.56 -18.31 1.58
N GLN A 338 38.40 -19.57 2.00
CA GLN A 338 37.41 -19.95 2.99
C GLN A 338 37.72 -19.35 4.37
N GLU A 339 38.99 -19.38 4.79
CA GLU A 339 39.44 -18.77 6.04
C GLU A 339 39.22 -17.25 6.03
N LYS A 340 39.58 -16.58 4.93
CA LYS A 340 39.33 -15.13 4.74
C LYS A 340 37.83 -14.81 4.78
N ALA A 341 37.01 -15.61 4.11
CA ALA A 341 35.56 -15.46 4.11
C ALA A 341 34.99 -15.58 5.53
N LEU A 342 35.38 -16.60 6.30
CA LEU A 342 34.94 -16.78 7.68
C LEU A 342 35.37 -15.62 8.57
N PHE A 343 36.60 -15.12 8.41
CA PHE A 343 37.08 -13.96 9.16
C PHE A 343 36.20 -12.73 8.90
N ILE A 344 35.90 -12.42 7.63
CA ILE A 344 35.04 -11.28 7.28
C ILE A 344 33.64 -11.45 7.85
N LEU A 345 33.03 -12.64 7.67
CA LEU A 345 31.68 -12.91 8.18
C LEU A 345 31.60 -12.81 9.71
N ARG A 346 32.66 -13.16 10.43
CA ARG A 346 32.74 -13.04 11.89
C ARG A 346 32.81 -11.59 12.38
N CYS A 347 33.44 -10.73 11.60
CA CYS A 347 33.68 -9.33 11.97
C CYS A 347 32.62 -8.37 11.40
N SER A 348 31.90 -8.77 10.34
CA SER A 348 31.04 -7.90 9.56
C SER A 348 29.62 -8.47 9.43
N PRO A 349 28.66 -7.99 10.26
CA PRO A 349 27.25 -8.37 10.12
C PRO A 349 26.65 -8.00 8.76
N SER A 350 27.09 -6.89 8.16
CA SER A 350 26.66 -6.49 6.82
C SER A 350 27.10 -7.50 5.76
N ALA A 351 28.28 -8.09 5.90
CA ALA A 351 28.71 -9.19 5.03
C ALA A 351 27.77 -10.39 5.19
N ILE A 352 27.38 -10.77 6.41
CA ILE A 352 26.38 -11.82 6.62
C ILE A 352 25.05 -11.47 5.93
N CYS A 353 24.52 -10.26 6.15
CA CYS A 353 23.25 -9.81 5.55
C CYS A 353 23.24 -9.92 4.02
N ASN A 354 24.38 -9.69 3.36
CA ASN A 354 24.50 -9.78 1.91
C ASN A 354 24.51 -11.23 1.42
N VAL A 355 25.13 -12.15 2.17
CA VAL A 355 25.40 -13.51 1.69
C VAL A 355 24.31 -14.51 2.08
N ILE A 356 23.41 -14.14 3.00
CA ILE A 356 22.26 -14.96 3.41
C ILE A 356 21.06 -14.84 2.46
N TYR A 357 21.16 -14.09 1.36
CA TYR A 357 20.20 -14.11 0.26
C TYR A 357 20.89 -14.50 -1.04
N GLU A 358 20.16 -15.20 -1.92
CA GLU A 358 20.69 -15.59 -3.23
C GLU A 358 21.04 -14.37 -4.07
N ASP A 359 22.27 -14.31 -4.55
CA ASP A 359 22.62 -13.38 -5.62
C ASP A 359 22.24 -14.01 -6.96
N THR A 360 21.15 -13.51 -7.54
CA THR A 360 20.61 -14.00 -8.82
C THR A 360 21.64 -13.95 -9.96
N MET A 361 22.57 -12.99 -9.96
CA MET A 361 23.62 -12.93 -10.98
C MET A 361 24.61 -14.09 -10.81
N LEU A 362 24.98 -14.42 -9.57
CA LEU A 362 25.88 -15.54 -9.28
C LEU A 362 25.25 -16.88 -9.64
N VAL A 363 24.03 -17.09 -9.16
CA VAL A 363 23.28 -18.32 -9.38
C VAL A 363 23.03 -18.55 -10.86
N ASN A 364 22.69 -17.49 -11.61
CA ASN A 364 22.51 -17.60 -13.07
C ASN A 364 23.84 -17.84 -13.80
N ALA A 365 24.94 -17.24 -13.35
CA ALA A 365 26.25 -17.46 -13.96
C ALA A 365 26.80 -18.88 -13.72
N SER A 366 26.55 -19.47 -12.54
CA SER A 366 26.97 -20.84 -12.24
C SER A 366 26.13 -21.86 -13.02
N ARG A 367 24.81 -21.66 -13.10
CA ARG A 367 23.89 -22.50 -13.91
C ARG A 367 24.18 -22.43 -15.41
N ASN A 368 24.58 -21.27 -15.92
CA ASN A 368 24.92 -21.05 -17.33
C ASN A 368 26.41 -21.21 -17.66
N SER A 369 27.18 -21.90 -16.81
CA SER A 369 28.63 -22.13 -16.99
C SER A 369 29.00 -22.77 -18.34
N ILE A 370 28.05 -23.43 -19.02
CA ILE A 370 28.20 -23.98 -20.37
C ILE A 370 28.25 -22.89 -21.46
N LEU A 371 27.60 -21.73 -21.24
CA LEU A 371 27.55 -20.60 -22.20
C LEU A 371 28.74 -19.64 -22.07
N PHE A 372 29.38 -19.57 -20.90
CA PHE A 372 30.52 -18.66 -20.65
C PHE A 372 31.85 -19.39 -20.84
N LYS A 373 32.51 -19.18 -22.00
CA LYS A 373 33.88 -19.66 -22.27
C LYS A 373 34.80 -19.39 -21.06
N SER A 374 35.56 -20.40 -20.65
CA SER A 374 36.30 -20.57 -19.38
C SER A 374 37.09 -19.36 -18.85
N LYS A 375 37.47 -18.40 -19.69
CA LYS A 375 38.19 -17.18 -19.32
C LYS A 375 37.30 -16.11 -18.66
N TYR A 376 36.03 -16.00 -19.06
CA TYR A 376 35.09 -15.02 -18.50
C TYR A 376 34.51 -15.49 -17.17
N HIS A 377 34.32 -16.81 -17.00
CA HIS A 377 33.88 -17.41 -15.74
C HIS A 377 34.90 -17.19 -14.61
N LYS A 378 36.22 -17.35 -14.88
CA LYS A 378 37.28 -17.05 -13.90
C LYS A 378 37.35 -15.56 -13.52
N LYS A 379 37.16 -14.64 -14.48
CA LYS A 379 37.16 -13.19 -14.22
C LYS A 379 35.91 -12.74 -13.47
N PHE A 380 34.75 -13.34 -13.78
CA PHE A 380 33.49 -13.11 -13.07
C PHE A 380 33.57 -13.63 -11.63
N ILE A 381 33.97 -14.89 -11.41
CA ILE A 381 34.22 -15.43 -10.05
C ILE A 381 35.25 -14.58 -9.30
N LYS A 382 36.29 -14.05 -9.95
CA LYS A 382 37.23 -13.12 -9.32
C LYS A 382 36.57 -11.81 -8.88
N ASN A 383 35.69 -11.21 -9.69
CA ASN A 383 34.95 -10.00 -9.33
C ASN A 383 33.89 -10.26 -8.24
N VAL A 384 33.32 -11.45 -8.22
CA VAL A 384 32.36 -11.90 -7.21
C VAL A 384 33.05 -12.20 -5.89
N LYS A 385 34.20 -12.89 -5.92
CA LYS A 385 35.09 -13.06 -4.77
C LYS A 385 35.55 -11.70 -4.27
N LEU A 386 35.87 -10.76 -5.16
CA LEU A 386 36.18 -9.39 -4.77
C LEU A 386 34.99 -8.72 -4.09
N ASN A 387 33.76 -8.79 -4.63
CA ASN A 387 32.57 -8.22 -3.97
C ASN A 387 32.21 -8.91 -2.64
N PHE A 388 32.47 -10.22 -2.50
CA PHE A 388 32.28 -10.99 -1.27
C PHE A 388 33.35 -10.65 -0.22
N LEU A 389 34.55 -10.23 -0.65
CA LEU A 389 35.71 -9.91 0.19
C LEU A 389 36.02 -8.40 0.29
N SER A 390 35.30 -7.51 -0.40
CA SER A 390 35.54 -6.06 -0.47
C SER A 390 34.73 -5.25 0.53
N TYR A 391 34.18 -5.91 1.56
CA TYR A 391 33.46 -5.26 2.66
C TYR A 391 34.12 -5.57 3.99
#